data_AF-Q4Z8U0-F1
#
_entry.id   AF-Q4Z8U0-F1
#
_cell.length_a   1.000
_cell.length_b   1.000
_cell.length_c   1.000
_cell.angle_alpha   90.00
_cell.angle_beta   90.00
_cell.angle_gamma   90.00
#
_symmetry.space_group_name_H-M   'P 1'
#
loop_
_entity.id
_entity.type
_entity.pdbx_description
1 polymer ?
#
loop_
_entity_poly.entity_id
_entity_poly.type
_entity_poly.pdbx_seq_one_letter_code
_entity_poly.pdbx_strand_id
1 'polypeptide(L)'
;EPHIFGMFCPFCRDSLAQGLLGRFDYAEGVTLTQSCIQYRQTFGSWRLHVPTVKWDYYVPMPNEVQSQHSRKAHYEEVQSFRVFLQTLTGKEITDAMLTDALAVCDENRRLLRELYEYRKEADPKVTGVEALYASLTAQFIDKREHNEMLKKVLAALPSRKMERKTGARFMTIGSENDDVAFMGMVESVGATIVVDDQCSGSRYFWNASKPEGDVIKAIADRYCDRPACPTKDYPAHTRFDHDLGLAKD
;
A
#
# COMPACT_ATOMS: atom_id res chain seq x y z
N GLU A 1 -29.12 -6.13 -1.24
CA GLU A 1 -27.87 -5.39 -1.47
C GLU A 1 -28.11 -3.87 -1.37
N PRO A 2 -28.49 -3.35 -0.18
CA PRO A 2 -28.97 -1.97 -0.07
C PRO A 2 -27.90 -0.90 -0.25
N HIS A 3 -26.62 -1.23 0.00
CA HIS A 3 -25.52 -0.26 0.02
C HIS A 3 -24.38 -0.58 -0.94
N ILE A 4 -24.29 -1.81 -1.48
CA ILE A 4 -23.29 -2.19 -2.48
C ILE A 4 -23.74 -3.48 -3.16
N PHE A 5 -23.50 -3.61 -4.46
CA PHE A 5 -23.83 -4.81 -5.23
C PHE A 5 -23.03 -6.02 -4.73
N GLY A 6 -23.66 -7.18 -4.60
CA GLY A 6 -23.08 -8.39 -4.03
C GLY A 6 -22.11 -9.09 -4.96
N MET A 7 -22.18 -8.79 -6.27
CA MET A 7 -21.19 -9.22 -7.26
C MET A 7 -19.84 -8.50 -7.12
N PHE A 8 -19.75 -7.45 -6.29
CA PHE A 8 -18.49 -6.72 -6.09
C PHE A 8 -17.56 -7.53 -5.19
N CYS A 9 -16.25 -7.31 -5.35
CA CYS A 9 -15.25 -8.13 -4.69
C CYS A 9 -15.42 -8.07 -3.17
N PRO A 10 -15.09 -9.16 -2.44
CA PRO A 10 -15.27 -9.23 -1.01
C PRO A 10 -14.61 -8.06 -0.27
N PHE A 11 -13.42 -7.63 -0.70
CA PHE A 11 -12.70 -6.50 -0.11
C PHE A 11 -13.50 -5.18 -0.16
N CYS A 12 -14.16 -4.89 -1.29
CA CYS A 12 -15.00 -3.69 -1.44
C CYS A 12 -16.21 -3.70 -0.50
N ARG A 13 -16.84 -4.87 -0.37
CA ARG A 13 -18.03 -5.08 0.46
C ARG A 13 -17.69 -5.05 1.95
N ASP A 14 -16.59 -5.72 2.32
CA ASP A 14 -16.12 -5.75 3.71
C ASP A 14 -15.67 -4.37 4.17
N SER A 15 -14.88 -3.65 3.35
CA SER A 15 -14.49 -2.26 3.64
C SER A 15 -15.73 -1.42 4.02
N LEU A 16 -16.75 -1.38 3.16
CA LEU A 16 -17.99 -0.64 3.46
C LEU A 16 -18.69 -1.15 4.72
N ALA A 17 -18.74 -2.46 4.93
CA ALA A 17 -19.35 -3.06 6.12
C ALA A 17 -18.67 -2.59 7.41
N GLN A 18 -17.33 -2.47 7.43
CA GLN A 18 -16.62 -1.95 8.61
C GLN A 18 -17.12 -0.55 8.99
N GLY A 19 -17.31 0.33 8.01
CA GLY A 19 -17.86 1.67 8.23
C GLY A 19 -19.32 1.66 8.70
N LEU A 20 -20.18 0.87 8.05
CA LEU A 20 -21.60 0.74 8.42
C LEU A 20 -21.81 0.13 9.82
N LEU A 21 -20.88 -0.69 10.28
CA LEU A 21 -20.88 -1.29 11.61
C LEU A 21 -20.27 -0.37 12.70
N GLY A 22 -19.89 0.87 12.36
CA GLY A 22 -19.32 1.83 13.31
C GLY A 22 -17.87 1.53 13.73
N ARG A 23 -17.16 0.65 13.02
CA ARG A 23 -15.77 0.28 13.38
C ARG A 23 -14.75 1.36 13.03
N PHE A 24 -15.17 2.39 12.30
CA PHE A 24 -14.35 3.55 11.89
C PHE A 24 -14.85 4.87 12.50
N ASP A 25 -15.62 4.84 13.59
CA ASP A 25 -16.19 6.05 14.21
C ASP A 25 -15.13 7.03 14.80
N TYR A 26 -13.86 6.61 14.82
CA TYR A 26 -12.72 7.47 15.13
C TYR A 26 -12.23 8.31 13.94
N ALA A 27 -12.73 8.08 12.73
CA ALA A 27 -12.35 8.80 11.51
C ALA A 27 -13.45 9.79 11.10
N GLU A 28 -13.08 11.05 10.89
CA GLU A 28 -14.02 12.12 10.50
C GLU A 28 -14.20 12.26 8.99
N GLY A 29 -13.46 11.50 8.19
CA GLY A 29 -13.61 11.57 6.74
C GLY A 29 -12.97 10.42 5.99
N VAL A 30 -13.24 10.40 4.69
CA VAL A 30 -12.84 9.30 3.80
C VAL A 30 -12.24 9.85 2.52
N THR A 31 -11.18 9.20 2.04
CA THR A 31 -10.58 9.52 0.74
C THR A 31 -10.57 8.29 -0.15
N LEU A 32 -10.62 8.50 -1.46
CA LEU A 32 -10.34 7.46 -2.43
C LEU A 32 -9.29 7.96 -3.44
N THR A 33 -8.16 7.27 -3.50
CA THR A 33 -7.23 7.33 -4.64
C THR A 33 -7.62 6.25 -5.66
N GLN A 34 -8.15 6.64 -6.82
CA GLN A 34 -8.82 5.71 -7.76
C GLN A 34 -7.99 4.45 -8.12
N SER A 35 -8.43 3.28 -7.65
CA SER A 35 -7.81 1.98 -7.95
C SER A 35 -8.58 1.20 -9.04
N CYS A 36 -9.76 0.67 -8.70
CA CYS A 36 -10.67 -0.04 -9.58
C CYS A 36 -12.09 0.56 -9.51
N ILE A 37 -12.94 0.22 -10.48
CA ILE A 37 -14.32 0.72 -10.52
C ILE A 37 -15.17 0.26 -9.33
N GLN A 38 -14.86 -0.91 -8.76
CA GLN A 38 -15.62 -1.45 -7.64
C GLN A 38 -15.40 -0.64 -6.36
N TYR A 39 -14.16 -0.26 -6.08
CA TYR A 39 -13.83 0.54 -4.91
C TYR A 39 -14.37 1.98 -5.01
N ARG A 40 -14.58 2.49 -6.23
CA ARG A 40 -15.31 3.74 -6.45
C ARG A 40 -16.75 3.68 -5.94
N GLN A 41 -17.44 2.54 -6.08
CA GLN A 41 -18.78 2.36 -5.50
C GLN A 41 -18.71 2.20 -3.99
N THR A 42 -17.69 1.52 -3.44
CA THR A 42 -17.45 1.48 -1.99
C THR A 42 -17.34 2.89 -1.44
N PHE A 43 -16.50 3.76 -2.03
CA PHE A 43 -16.36 5.16 -1.62
C PHE A 43 -17.67 5.94 -1.75
N GLY A 44 -18.36 5.81 -2.90
CA GLY A 44 -19.64 6.48 -3.13
C GLY A 44 -20.72 6.07 -2.12
N SER A 45 -20.76 4.80 -1.74
CA SER A 45 -21.69 4.28 -0.74
C SER A 45 -21.27 4.67 0.68
N TRP A 46 -19.97 4.68 0.95
CA TRP A 46 -19.40 5.08 2.24
C TRP A 46 -19.81 6.50 2.59
N ARG A 47 -19.56 7.47 1.70
CA ARG A 47 -19.90 8.87 1.93
C ARG A 47 -21.41 9.16 2.07
N LEU A 48 -22.26 8.27 1.56
CA LEU A 48 -23.72 8.41 1.64
C LEU A 48 -24.34 7.75 2.88
N HIS A 49 -23.68 6.71 3.41
CA HIS A 49 -24.32 5.81 4.36
C HIS A 49 -23.54 5.60 5.67
N VAL A 50 -22.26 5.96 5.75
CA VAL A 50 -21.49 5.88 6.99
C VAL A 50 -21.69 7.18 7.78
N PRO A 51 -22.42 7.16 8.91
CA PRO A 51 -22.90 8.39 9.55
C PRO A 51 -21.81 9.28 10.14
N THR A 52 -20.65 8.71 10.48
CA THR A 52 -19.53 9.41 11.14
C THR A 52 -18.63 10.20 10.19
N VAL A 53 -18.82 10.05 8.87
CA VAL A 53 -18.09 10.79 7.85
C VAL A 53 -18.60 12.22 7.77
N LYS A 54 -17.72 13.18 8.06
CA LYS A 54 -17.99 14.62 8.01
C LYS A 54 -17.50 15.25 6.70
N TRP A 55 -16.53 14.63 6.05
CA TRP A 55 -15.98 15.08 4.77
C TRP A 55 -15.51 13.91 3.90
N ASP A 56 -15.58 14.08 2.59
CA ASP A 56 -15.04 13.13 1.61
C ASP A 56 -14.19 13.85 0.55
N TYR A 57 -13.15 13.17 0.05
CA TYR A 57 -12.37 13.67 -1.07
C TYR A 57 -11.93 12.53 -2.00
N TYR A 58 -12.29 12.63 -3.26
CA TYR A 58 -11.84 11.71 -4.30
C TYR A 58 -10.58 12.29 -4.95
N VAL A 59 -9.44 11.62 -4.80
CA VAL A 59 -8.17 11.96 -5.45
C VAL A 59 -8.09 11.15 -6.76
N PRO A 60 -8.30 11.77 -7.94
CA PRO A 60 -8.25 11.05 -9.20
C PRO A 60 -6.84 10.54 -9.49
N MET A 61 -6.69 9.21 -9.57
CA MET A 61 -5.48 8.58 -10.09
C MET A 61 -5.66 8.29 -11.58
N PRO A 62 -4.76 8.77 -12.47
CA PRO A 62 -4.90 8.52 -13.90
C PRO A 62 -4.89 7.03 -14.23
N ASN A 63 -5.56 6.64 -15.33
CA ASN A 63 -5.55 5.25 -15.80
C ASN A 63 -4.30 4.92 -16.61
N GLU A 64 -3.86 5.85 -17.46
CA GLU A 64 -2.66 5.71 -18.30
C GLU A 64 -1.45 6.35 -17.60
N VAL A 65 -0.94 5.72 -16.53
CA VAL A 65 0.13 6.29 -15.68
C VAL A 65 1.48 6.45 -16.40
N GLN A 66 1.63 5.80 -17.55
CA GLN A 66 2.83 5.85 -18.40
C GLN A 66 2.87 7.10 -19.30
N SER A 67 1.74 7.81 -19.45
CA SER A 67 1.64 9.03 -20.27
C SER A 67 2.14 10.27 -19.51
N GLN A 68 2.92 11.12 -20.19
CA GLN A 68 3.38 12.40 -19.64
C GLN A 68 2.21 13.35 -19.31
N HIS A 69 1.13 13.30 -20.10
CA HIS A 69 -0.08 14.09 -19.84
C HIS A 69 -0.77 13.66 -18.55
N SER A 70 -0.87 12.35 -18.33
CA SER A 70 -1.42 11.78 -17.09
C SER A 70 -0.60 12.13 -15.87
N ARG A 71 0.74 12.14 -15.97
CA ARG A 71 1.62 12.56 -14.88
C ARG A 71 1.41 14.02 -14.51
N LYS A 72 1.32 14.90 -15.51
CA LYS A 72 1.01 16.32 -15.28
C LYS A 72 -0.36 16.49 -14.61
N ALA A 73 -1.39 15.79 -15.07
CA ALA A 73 -2.70 15.82 -14.43
C ALA A 73 -2.63 15.33 -12.98
N HIS A 74 -1.91 14.23 -12.71
CA HIS A 74 -1.77 13.72 -11.34
C HIS A 74 -1.04 14.69 -10.41
N TYR A 75 -0.03 15.42 -10.90
CA TYR A 75 0.59 16.52 -10.15
C TYR A 75 -0.44 17.56 -9.71
N GLU A 76 -1.30 18.02 -10.64
CA GLU A 76 -2.34 19.01 -10.35
C GLU A 76 -3.39 18.46 -9.36
N GLU A 77 -3.71 17.16 -9.42
CA GLU A 77 -4.61 16.50 -8.46
C GLU A 77 -4.00 16.41 -7.06
N VAL A 78 -2.71 16.07 -6.94
CA VAL A 78 -2.00 16.04 -5.65
C VAL A 78 -1.90 17.45 -5.06
N GLN A 79 -1.64 18.46 -5.90
CA GLN A 79 -1.62 19.86 -5.47
C GLN A 79 -3.02 20.32 -5.00
N SER A 80 -4.07 19.94 -5.72
CA SER A 80 -5.45 20.25 -5.32
C SER A 80 -5.83 19.57 -4.01
N PHE A 81 -5.36 18.33 -3.80
CA PHE A 81 -5.57 17.62 -2.55
C PHE A 81 -4.84 18.28 -1.37
N ARG A 82 -3.61 18.79 -1.57
CA ARG A 82 -2.93 19.63 -0.57
C ARG A 82 -3.79 20.85 -0.20
N VAL A 83 -4.31 21.59 -1.19
CA VAL A 83 -5.17 22.76 -0.96
C VAL A 83 -6.43 22.38 -0.17
N PHE A 84 -7.05 21.26 -0.52
CA PHE A 84 -8.18 20.72 0.23
C PHE A 84 -7.82 20.44 1.70
N LEU A 85 -6.71 19.74 1.96
CA LEU A 85 -6.27 19.44 3.33
C LEU A 85 -5.96 20.71 4.14
N GLN A 86 -5.37 21.72 3.52
CA GLN A 86 -5.15 23.02 4.19
C GLN A 86 -6.47 23.69 4.56
N THR A 87 -7.44 23.69 3.64
CA THR A 87 -8.77 24.26 3.86
C THR A 87 -9.51 23.52 4.96
N LEU A 88 -9.46 22.19 4.92
CA LEU A 88 -10.12 21.31 5.89
C LEU A 88 -9.55 21.49 7.30
N THR A 89 -8.22 21.60 7.43
CA THR A 89 -7.54 21.65 8.73
C THR A 89 -7.32 23.06 9.25
N GLY A 90 -7.47 24.09 8.39
CA GLY A 90 -7.10 25.47 8.69
C GLY A 90 -5.60 25.68 8.90
N LYS A 91 -4.77 24.70 8.52
CA LYS A 91 -3.31 24.72 8.70
C LYS A 91 -2.61 24.77 7.36
N GLU A 92 -1.54 25.54 7.30
CA GLU A 92 -0.63 25.53 6.16
C GLU A 92 0.11 24.20 6.08
N ILE A 93 0.27 23.69 4.86
CA ILE A 93 1.08 22.52 4.53
C ILE A 93 2.17 23.03 3.60
N THR A 94 3.37 23.28 4.13
CA THR A 94 4.49 23.83 3.35
C THR A 94 5.26 22.75 2.60
N ASP A 95 6.06 23.14 1.61
CA ASP A 95 6.91 22.18 0.87
C ASP A 95 7.95 21.54 1.80
N ALA A 96 8.49 22.29 2.76
CA ALA A 96 9.43 21.76 3.76
C ALA A 96 8.78 20.65 4.61
N MET A 97 7.55 20.87 5.09
CA MET A 97 6.82 19.85 5.85
C MET A 97 6.55 18.60 5.02
N LEU A 98 6.20 18.76 3.74
CA LEU A 98 5.98 17.63 2.84
C LEU A 98 7.28 16.88 2.54
N THR A 99 8.39 17.59 2.38
CA THR A 99 9.72 16.99 2.14
C THR A 99 10.14 16.15 3.34
N ASP A 100 9.97 16.66 4.56
CA ASP A 100 10.27 15.92 5.78
C ASP A 100 9.35 14.69 5.94
N ALA A 101 8.06 14.84 5.63
CA ALA A 101 7.11 13.73 5.67
C ALA A 101 7.42 12.66 4.62
N LEU A 102 7.81 13.07 3.41
CA LEU A 102 8.19 12.19 2.31
C LEU A 102 9.43 11.38 2.68
N ALA A 103 10.46 12.01 3.26
CA ALA A 103 11.66 11.34 3.73
C ALA A 103 11.37 10.25 4.76
N VAL A 104 10.44 10.49 5.69
CA VAL A 104 10.01 9.47 6.66
C VAL A 104 9.30 8.30 5.98
N CYS A 105 8.48 8.57 4.97
CA CYS A 105 7.80 7.54 4.20
C CYS A 105 8.79 6.71 3.35
N ASP A 106 9.80 7.34 2.75
CA ASP A 106 10.84 6.65 1.99
C ASP A 106 11.75 5.82 2.89
N GLU A 107 12.09 6.30 4.08
CA GLU A 107 12.79 5.49 5.09
C GLU A 107 11.97 4.26 5.46
N ASN A 108 10.65 4.40 5.62
CA ASN A 108 9.79 3.25 5.90
C ASN A 108 9.85 2.20 4.78
N ARG A 109 9.81 2.65 3.53
CA ARG A 109 9.88 1.77 2.35
C ARG A 109 11.23 1.07 2.27
N ARG A 110 12.31 1.80 2.55
CA ARG A 110 13.68 1.26 2.61
C ARG A 110 13.80 0.17 3.69
N LEU A 111 13.27 0.40 4.89
CA LEU A 111 13.30 -0.57 5.99
C LEU A 111 12.47 -1.83 5.66
N LEU A 112 11.30 -1.68 5.01
CA LEU A 112 10.50 -2.81 4.52
C LEU A 112 11.23 -3.59 3.41
N ARG A 113 11.91 -2.91 2.48
CA ARG A 113 12.79 -3.54 1.49
C ARG A 113 13.89 -4.35 2.16
N GLU A 114 14.56 -3.79 3.16
CA GLU A 114 15.59 -4.49 3.95
C GLU A 114 15.05 -5.75 4.62
N LEU A 115 13.83 -5.68 5.19
CA LEU A 115 13.16 -6.85 5.77
C LEU A 115 12.95 -7.95 4.73
N TYR A 116 12.61 -7.58 3.50
CA TYR A 116 12.37 -8.52 2.41
C TYR A 116 13.66 -9.16 1.87
N GLU A 117 14.82 -8.52 1.99
CA GLU A 117 16.10 -9.14 1.58
C GLU A 117 16.42 -10.40 2.43
N TYR A 118 16.05 -10.42 3.72
CA TYR A 118 16.18 -11.61 4.59
C TYR A 118 15.32 -12.79 4.14
N ARG A 119 14.34 -12.58 3.25
CA ARG A 119 13.47 -13.63 2.71
C ARG A 119 14.09 -14.33 1.50
N LYS A 120 15.11 -13.73 0.87
CA LYS A 120 15.86 -14.32 -0.25
C LYS A 120 16.86 -15.38 0.22
N GLU A 121 17.27 -15.34 1.48
CA GLU A 121 18.20 -16.30 2.06
C GLU A 121 17.73 -17.77 1.87
N ALA A 122 18.68 -18.70 1.81
CA ALA A 122 18.39 -20.14 1.69
C ALA A 122 17.56 -20.65 2.88
N ASP A 123 17.80 -20.07 4.07
CA ASP A 123 16.99 -20.22 5.28
C ASP A 123 16.34 -18.85 5.63
N PRO A 124 15.16 -18.51 5.07
CA PRO A 124 14.52 -17.22 5.26
C PRO A 124 14.28 -16.88 6.73
N LYS A 125 14.80 -15.74 7.18
CA LYS A 125 14.69 -15.31 8.60
C LYS A 125 13.35 -14.64 8.94
N VAL A 126 12.49 -14.46 7.95
CA VAL A 126 11.19 -13.81 8.07
C VAL A 126 10.18 -14.68 7.33
N THR A 127 9.12 -15.05 8.02
CA THR A 127 8.01 -15.82 7.44
C THR A 127 7.13 -14.94 6.56
N GLY A 128 6.29 -15.56 5.73
CA GLY A 128 5.30 -14.86 4.92
C GLY A 128 4.32 -14.05 5.78
N VAL A 129 3.83 -14.65 6.86
CA VAL A 129 2.92 -13.99 7.81
C VAL A 129 3.56 -12.76 8.47
N GLU A 130 4.82 -12.87 8.90
CA GLU A 130 5.53 -11.73 9.51
C GLU A 130 5.75 -10.59 8.52
N ALA A 131 6.12 -10.91 7.28
CA ALA A 131 6.26 -9.92 6.22
C ALA A 131 4.93 -9.23 5.89
N LEU A 132 3.84 -9.99 5.84
CA LEU A 132 2.49 -9.44 5.66
C LEU A 132 2.12 -8.49 6.81
N TYR A 133 2.36 -8.87 8.07
CA TYR A 133 2.12 -7.98 9.21
C TYR A 133 2.93 -6.69 9.12
N ALA A 134 4.22 -6.78 8.79
CA ALA A 134 5.07 -5.60 8.63
C ALA A 134 4.52 -4.66 7.54
N SER A 135 4.06 -5.21 6.43
CA SER A 135 3.51 -4.41 5.33
C SER A 135 2.12 -3.84 5.63
N LEU A 136 1.22 -4.61 6.24
CA LEU A 136 -0.11 -4.14 6.62
C LEU A 136 -0.04 -3.03 7.67
N THR A 137 0.74 -3.23 8.74
CA THR A 137 0.92 -2.22 9.79
C THR A 137 1.58 -0.95 9.27
N ALA A 138 2.44 -1.05 8.26
CA ALA A 138 2.98 0.09 7.55
C ALA A 138 1.91 0.97 6.90
N GLN A 139 0.69 0.49 6.64
CA GLN A 139 -0.33 1.29 5.95
C GLN A 139 -1.18 2.15 6.90
N PHE A 140 -1.34 1.76 8.17
CA PHE A 140 -2.22 2.46 9.11
C PHE A 140 -1.53 2.98 10.38
N ILE A 141 -0.29 2.57 10.68
CA ILE A 141 0.50 3.14 11.79
C ILE A 141 1.24 4.40 11.31
N ASP A 142 1.48 5.34 12.23
CA ASP A 142 2.39 6.47 11.99
C ASP A 142 3.76 5.97 11.52
N LYS A 143 4.29 6.60 10.47
CA LYS A 143 5.50 6.10 9.82
C LYS A 143 6.74 6.21 10.70
N ARG A 144 6.81 7.17 11.63
CA ARG A 144 7.95 7.31 12.55
C ARG A 144 7.94 6.17 13.56
N GLU A 145 6.79 5.90 14.16
CA GLU A 145 6.61 4.78 15.09
C GLU A 145 6.91 3.44 14.41
N HIS A 146 6.37 3.25 13.20
CA HIS A 146 6.61 2.03 12.44
C HIS A 146 8.09 1.87 12.04
N ASN A 147 8.79 2.95 11.66
CA ASN A 147 10.22 2.93 11.39
C ASN A 147 11.02 2.49 12.62
N GLU A 148 10.69 3.00 13.81
CA GLU A 148 11.36 2.58 15.04
C GLU A 148 11.16 1.10 15.36
N MET A 149 9.97 0.55 15.09
CA MET A 149 9.71 -0.89 15.26
C MET A 149 10.45 -1.73 14.22
N LEU A 150 10.43 -1.32 12.93
CA LEU A 150 11.16 -2.03 11.88
C LEU A 150 12.66 -2.07 12.15
N LYS A 151 13.28 -0.98 12.61
CA LYS A 151 14.70 -0.96 12.98
C LYS A 151 15.01 -1.97 14.09
N LYS A 152 14.15 -2.10 15.10
CA LYS A 152 14.31 -3.11 16.17
C LYS A 152 14.21 -4.54 15.62
N VAL A 153 13.23 -4.80 14.75
CA VAL A 153 13.08 -6.10 14.09
C VAL A 153 14.33 -6.42 13.27
N LEU A 154 14.76 -5.52 12.39
CA LEU A 154 15.93 -5.68 11.54
C LEU A 154 17.22 -5.90 12.35
N ALA A 155 17.38 -5.23 13.49
CA ALA A 155 18.53 -5.44 14.37
C ALA A 155 18.58 -6.85 14.99
N ALA A 156 17.42 -7.50 15.20
CA ALA A 156 17.34 -8.84 15.76
C ALA A 156 17.56 -9.96 14.72
N LEU A 157 17.18 -9.72 13.46
CA LEU A 157 17.21 -10.73 12.38
C LEU A 157 18.57 -11.38 12.13
N PRO A 158 19.72 -10.68 12.13
CA PRO A 158 21.01 -11.32 11.90
C PRO A 158 21.27 -12.52 12.81
N SER A 159 20.86 -12.41 14.08
CA SER A 159 21.06 -13.42 15.12
C SER A 159 19.92 -14.44 15.25
N ARG A 160 18.81 -14.24 14.52
CA ARG A 160 17.62 -15.09 14.59
C ARG A 160 17.93 -16.47 14.00
N LYS A 161 17.53 -17.52 14.72
CA LYS A 161 17.50 -18.90 14.23
C LYS A 161 16.05 -19.30 13.98
N MET A 162 15.77 -19.86 12.82
CA MET A 162 14.43 -20.34 12.47
C MET A 162 14.25 -21.78 12.97
N GLU A 163 13.27 -22.00 13.84
CA GLU A 163 12.90 -23.34 14.30
C GLU A 163 11.85 -23.98 13.37
N ARG A 164 12.09 -23.89 12.05
CA ARG A 164 11.24 -24.48 11.01
C ARG A 164 12.07 -24.85 9.79
N LYS A 165 11.57 -25.78 8.97
CA LYS A 165 12.13 -26.03 7.64
C LYS A 165 11.58 -24.99 6.66
N THR A 166 12.41 -24.53 5.71
CA THR A 166 12.00 -23.64 4.61
C THR A 166 10.90 -24.27 3.76
N GLY A 167 11.03 -25.55 3.41
CA GLY A 167 10.05 -26.23 2.55
C GLY A 167 9.97 -25.63 1.15
N ALA A 168 8.79 -25.71 0.51
CA ALA A 168 8.56 -25.11 -0.81
C ALA A 168 8.49 -23.58 -0.71
N ARG A 169 9.20 -22.87 -1.59
CA ARG A 169 9.19 -21.40 -1.65
C ARG A 169 8.06 -20.93 -2.56
N PHE A 170 7.20 -20.05 -2.07
CA PHE A 170 6.10 -19.47 -2.83
C PHE A 170 6.23 -17.96 -3.01
N MET A 171 5.78 -17.49 -4.16
CA MET A 171 5.43 -16.10 -4.44
C MET A 171 3.91 -15.98 -4.51
N THR A 172 3.32 -14.98 -3.86
CA THR A 172 1.90 -14.65 -4.03
C THR A 172 1.75 -13.49 -5.00
N ILE A 173 0.86 -13.61 -5.98
CA ILE A 173 0.59 -12.54 -6.97
C ILE A 173 -0.90 -12.24 -6.94
N GLY A 174 -1.28 -10.97 -6.81
CA GLY A 174 -2.70 -10.65 -6.77
C GLY A 174 -3.07 -9.20 -6.50
N SER A 175 -4.32 -9.03 -6.07
CA SER A 175 -4.86 -7.74 -5.62
C SER A 175 -4.49 -7.50 -4.15
N GLU A 176 -5.33 -6.77 -3.42
CA GLU A 176 -5.24 -6.73 -1.96
C GLU A 176 -5.46 -8.12 -1.36
N ASN A 177 -4.59 -8.52 -0.44
CA ASN A 177 -4.79 -9.69 0.40
C ASN A 177 -4.17 -9.44 1.77
N ASP A 178 -5.03 -9.36 2.77
CA ASP A 178 -4.72 -9.18 4.19
C ASP A 178 -5.12 -10.41 5.03
N ASP A 179 -5.44 -11.53 4.37
CA ASP A 179 -5.85 -12.78 5.02
C ASP A 179 -4.66 -13.50 5.64
N VAL A 180 -4.29 -13.06 6.85
CA VAL A 180 -3.22 -13.65 7.64
C VAL A 180 -3.48 -15.13 7.93
N ALA A 181 -4.74 -15.52 8.14
CA ALA A 181 -5.08 -16.91 8.44
C ALA A 181 -4.81 -17.82 7.24
N PHE A 182 -5.15 -17.36 6.03
CA PHE A 182 -4.83 -18.06 4.80
C PHE A 182 -3.31 -18.17 4.58
N MET A 183 -2.56 -17.08 4.76
CA MET A 183 -1.09 -17.13 4.63
C MET A 183 -0.45 -18.08 5.64
N GLY A 184 -0.91 -18.05 6.89
CA GLY A 184 -0.45 -18.96 7.95
C GLY A 184 -0.79 -20.42 7.66
N MET A 185 -1.97 -20.69 7.10
CA MET A 185 -2.36 -22.03 6.65
C MET A 185 -1.43 -22.54 5.54
N VAL A 186 -1.11 -21.71 4.54
CA VAL A 186 -0.15 -22.05 3.47
C VAL A 186 1.21 -22.41 4.06
N GLU A 187 1.71 -21.63 5.03
CA GLU A 187 3.01 -21.93 5.65
C GLU A 187 2.98 -23.17 6.55
N SER A 188 1.83 -23.48 7.16
CA SER A 188 1.66 -24.64 8.06
C SER A 188 1.80 -25.99 7.36
N VAL A 189 1.60 -26.06 6.04
CA VAL A 189 1.69 -27.28 5.24
C VAL A 189 3.07 -27.51 4.61
N GLY A 190 4.12 -26.88 5.16
CA GLY A 190 5.51 -27.11 4.75
C GLY A 190 5.98 -26.23 3.60
N ALA A 191 5.46 -25.01 3.51
CA ALA A 191 5.90 -24.01 2.56
C ALA A 191 6.28 -22.69 3.24
N THR A 192 7.04 -21.85 2.53
CA THR A 192 7.38 -20.49 2.99
C THR A 192 7.05 -19.51 1.88
N ILE A 193 6.25 -18.49 2.19
CA ILE A 193 5.98 -17.40 1.25
C ILE A 193 7.15 -16.42 1.36
N VAL A 194 7.97 -16.33 0.32
CA VAL A 194 9.25 -15.60 0.36
C VAL A 194 9.20 -14.24 -0.33
N VAL A 195 8.19 -14.03 -1.18
CA VAL A 195 7.94 -12.74 -1.83
C VAL A 195 6.47 -12.64 -2.23
N ASP A 196 6.01 -11.44 -2.53
CA ASP A 196 4.65 -11.16 -2.99
C ASP A 196 4.67 -10.04 -4.04
N ASP A 197 3.62 -9.97 -4.85
CA ASP A 197 3.23 -8.83 -5.67
C ASP A 197 1.77 -8.46 -5.37
N GLN A 198 1.58 -7.71 -4.28
CA GLN A 198 0.27 -7.31 -3.75
C GLN A 198 0.23 -5.83 -3.34
N CYS A 199 -0.97 -5.23 -3.39
CA CYS A 199 -1.17 -3.85 -2.94
C CYS A 199 -0.87 -3.68 -1.45
N SER A 200 -1.24 -4.68 -0.65
CA SER A 200 -0.95 -4.80 0.78
C SER A 200 0.50 -5.12 1.11
N GLY A 201 1.30 -5.44 0.09
CA GLY A 201 2.64 -5.99 0.21
C GLY A 201 3.66 -5.18 -0.58
N SER A 202 4.51 -5.87 -1.34
CA SER A 202 5.67 -5.29 -2.04
C SER A 202 5.34 -4.06 -2.88
N ARG A 203 4.20 -4.02 -3.59
CA ARG A 203 3.84 -2.86 -4.43
C ARG A 203 3.65 -1.57 -3.64
N TYR A 204 3.38 -1.66 -2.33
CA TYR A 204 3.29 -0.49 -1.46
C TYR A 204 4.64 0.19 -1.28
N PHE A 205 5.75 -0.55 -1.26
CA PHE A 205 7.05 -0.05 -0.82
C PHE A 205 8.24 -0.38 -1.74
N TRP A 206 8.04 -1.09 -2.85
CA TRP A 206 9.15 -1.60 -3.65
C TRP A 206 10.07 -0.53 -4.24
N ASN A 207 9.52 0.67 -4.47
CA ASN A 207 10.22 1.86 -4.94
C ASN A 207 10.12 3.02 -3.93
N ALA A 208 11.16 3.85 -3.93
CA ALA A 208 11.21 5.14 -3.25
C ALA A 208 10.78 6.28 -4.19
N SER A 209 10.49 7.45 -3.62
CA SER A 209 10.40 8.67 -4.41
C SER A 209 11.78 9.09 -4.95
N LYS A 210 11.78 9.75 -6.12
CA LYS A 210 13.00 10.28 -6.72
C LYS A 210 13.39 11.58 -5.99
N PRO A 211 14.69 11.87 -5.80
CA PRO A 211 15.13 13.16 -5.29
C PRO A 211 14.79 14.25 -6.30
N GLU A 212 13.73 15.00 -6.05
CA GLU A 212 13.31 16.14 -6.86
C GLU A 212 13.16 17.39 -6.00
N GLY A 213 13.45 18.56 -6.57
CA GLY A 213 13.28 19.83 -5.86
C GLY A 213 11.81 20.22 -5.64
N ASP A 214 10.90 19.69 -6.45
CA ASP A 214 9.46 19.84 -6.29
C ASP A 214 8.88 18.60 -5.59
N VAL A 215 8.48 18.77 -4.34
CA VAL A 215 7.96 17.68 -3.49
C VAL A 215 6.61 17.14 -3.96
N ILE A 216 5.77 17.98 -4.57
CA ILE A 216 4.47 17.55 -5.11
C ILE A 216 4.70 16.63 -6.29
N LYS A 217 5.66 16.99 -7.15
CA LYS A 217 6.08 16.14 -8.26
C LYS A 217 6.70 14.84 -7.77
N ALA A 218 7.56 14.88 -6.77
CA ALA A 218 8.15 13.68 -6.16
C ALA A 218 7.09 12.70 -5.59
N ILE A 219 6.02 13.23 -4.99
CA ILE A 219 4.88 12.43 -4.49
C ILE A 219 4.08 11.87 -5.67
N ALA A 220 3.66 12.73 -6.61
CA ALA A 220 2.79 12.36 -7.71
C ALA A 220 3.43 11.31 -8.64
N ASP A 221 4.70 11.49 -8.99
CA ASP A 221 5.41 10.58 -9.90
C ASP A 221 5.69 9.23 -9.25
N ARG A 222 5.94 9.17 -7.94
CA ARG A 222 6.20 7.90 -7.25
C ARG A 222 5.01 6.94 -7.35
N TYR A 223 3.78 7.45 -7.31
CA TYR A 223 2.58 6.62 -7.50
C TYR A 223 2.39 6.15 -8.95
N CYS A 224 2.94 6.86 -9.93
CA CYS A 224 3.00 6.42 -11.32
C CYS A 224 4.16 5.45 -11.59
N ASP A 225 5.24 5.54 -10.81
CA ASP A 225 6.49 4.77 -10.96
C ASP A 225 6.54 3.48 -10.13
N ARG A 226 5.65 3.30 -9.15
CA ARG A 226 5.61 2.09 -8.32
C ARG A 226 5.27 0.85 -9.17
N PRO A 227 5.60 -0.38 -8.70
CA PRO A 227 5.17 -1.60 -9.37
C PRO A 227 3.70 -1.52 -9.80
N ALA A 228 3.48 -1.75 -11.10
CA ALA A 228 2.25 -1.33 -11.73
C ALA A 228 1.06 -2.12 -11.16
N CYS A 229 -0.02 -1.40 -10.83
CA CYS A 229 -1.30 -2.06 -10.59
C CYS A 229 -1.80 -2.65 -11.92
N PRO A 230 -2.35 -3.88 -11.96
CA PRO A 230 -2.88 -4.45 -13.20
C PRO A 230 -3.93 -3.57 -13.89
N THR A 231 -4.64 -2.69 -13.17
CA THR A 231 -5.59 -1.73 -13.77
C THR A 231 -4.93 -0.50 -14.41
N LYS A 232 -3.62 -0.34 -14.26
CA LYS A 232 -2.82 0.84 -14.63
C LYS A 232 -1.62 0.49 -15.51
N ASP A 233 -1.37 -0.78 -15.76
CA ASP A 233 -0.17 -1.28 -16.44
C ASP A 233 -0.34 -1.32 -17.96
N TYR A 234 -0.53 -0.16 -18.58
CA TYR A 234 -0.70 0.00 -20.03
C TYR A 234 0.00 1.30 -20.49
N PRO A 235 0.58 1.34 -21.72
CA PRO A 235 0.63 0.27 -22.72
C PRO A 235 1.74 -0.77 -22.57
N ALA A 236 2.79 -0.49 -21.80
CA ALA A 236 3.98 -1.34 -21.82
C ALA A 236 3.87 -2.68 -21.06
N HIS A 237 2.83 -2.88 -20.25
CA HIS A 237 2.63 -4.10 -19.46
C HIS A 237 3.87 -4.55 -18.65
N THR A 238 4.43 -3.62 -17.89
CA THR A 238 5.70 -3.75 -17.14
C THR A 238 5.65 -4.71 -15.94
N ARG A 239 4.46 -5.06 -15.45
CA ARG A 239 4.29 -5.88 -14.24
C ARG A 239 4.81 -7.30 -14.41
N PHE A 240 4.70 -7.89 -15.60
CA PHE A 240 5.17 -9.25 -15.84
C PHE A 240 6.69 -9.38 -15.61
N ASP A 241 7.47 -8.45 -16.17
CA ASP A 241 8.93 -8.45 -15.99
C ASP A 241 9.33 -8.18 -14.53
N HIS A 242 8.57 -7.34 -13.84
CA HIS A 242 8.72 -7.11 -12.41
C HIS A 242 8.51 -8.40 -11.61
N ASP A 243 7.38 -9.08 -11.82
CA ASP A 243 7.03 -10.33 -11.12
C ASP A 243 8.05 -11.44 -11.41
N LEU A 244 8.51 -11.54 -12.67
CA LEU A 244 9.56 -12.49 -13.05
C LEU A 244 10.90 -12.17 -12.40
N GLY A 245 11.23 -10.89 -12.21
CA GLY A 245 12.40 -10.46 -11.45
C GLY A 245 12.31 -10.91 -9.99
N LEU A 246 11.17 -10.66 -9.34
CA LEU A 246 10.92 -11.10 -7.97
C LEU A 246 11.05 -12.62 -7.79
N ALA A 247 10.63 -13.40 -8.77
CA ALA A 247 10.71 -14.86 -8.72
C ALA A 247 12.13 -15.40 -8.95
N LYS A 248 13.01 -14.63 -9.59
CA LYS A 248 14.40 -15.03 -9.88
C LYS A 248 15.37 -14.64 -8.76
N ASP A 249 15.13 -13.49 -8.13
CA ASP A 249 15.90 -12.97 -7.00
C ASP A 249 15.79 -13.86 -5.73
#